data_AF-A0A9X4D588-F1
#
_entry.id   AF-A0A9X4D588-F1
#
_cell.length_a   1.000
_cell.length_b   1.000
_cell.length_c   1.000
_cell.angle_alpha   90.00
_cell.angle_beta   90.00
_cell.angle_gamma   90.00
#
_symmetry.space_group_name_H-M   'P 1'
#
loop_
_entity.id
_entity.type
_entity.pdbx_description
1 polymer ?
#
loop_
_entity_poly.entity_id
_entity_poly.type
_entity_poly.pdbx_seq_one_letter_code
_entity_poly.pdbx_strand_id
1 'polypeptide(L)'
;MIIGLYVILPILQVISVKMLKSDSFSIYVLLVWFLVNSVTIYYPVVLVNNLVLLGFFKWAGYFLLGFYIHRSERCRAIGVWFSAIVFILASLATFFISWWLNSRSPVPSETAFEYLSPNVLIASVAAFNMIMKVKISDHWRSPLAYLSGLTFPVYFMHLLVIELIKGGMFGFTVSFQSMSALPSILLLAILTVVLSFLLSAMARFIPFANRVVG
;
A
#
# COMPACT_ATOMS: atom_id res chain seq x y z
N MET A 1 11.33 4.52 -4.42
CA MET A 1 10.41 4.65 -5.58
C MET A 1 9.41 5.81 -5.49
N ILE A 2 9.16 6.42 -4.32
CA ILE A 2 8.20 7.55 -4.20
C ILE A 2 8.76 8.87 -4.78
N ILE A 3 10.08 9.10 -4.69
CA ILE A 3 10.74 10.28 -5.28
C ILE A 3 10.41 10.41 -6.78
N GLY A 4 10.36 9.29 -7.51
CA GLY A 4 10.00 9.30 -8.92
C GLY A 4 8.61 9.88 -9.16
N LEU A 5 7.63 9.52 -8.32
CA LEU A 5 6.27 10.03 -8.38
C LEU A 5 6.21 11.55 -8.17
N TYR A 6 7.02 12.09 -7.27
CA TYR A 6 7.11 13.55 -7.06
C TYR A 6 7.70 14.28 -8.26
N VAL A 7 8.68 13.69 -8.95
CA VAL A 7 9.28 14.29 -10.15
C VAL A 7 8.26 14.40 -11.30
N ILE A 8 7.42 13.38 -11.50
CA ILE A 8 6.39 13.39 -12.55
C ILE A 8 5.06 14.00 -12.11
N LEU A 9 4.95 14.47 -10.86
CA LEU A 9 3.72 15.02 -10.31
C LEU A 9 3.07 16.10 -11.20
N PRO A 10 3.81 17.05 -11.81
CA PRO A 10 3.20 18.05 -12.71
C PRO A 10 2.49 17.41 -13.90
N ILE A 11 3.05 16.32 -14.45
CA ILE A 11 2.45 15.57 -15.56
C ILE A 11 1.20 14.83 -15.08
N LEU A 12 1.28 14.18 -13.92
CA LEU A 12 0.16 13.44 -13.33
C LEU A 12 -1.03 14.34 -13.02
N GLN A 13 -0.79 15.58 -12.58
CA GLN A 13 -1.85 16.56 -12.34
C GLN A 13 -2.63 16.93 -13.62
N VAL A 14 -1.93 17.10 -14.75
CA VAL A 14 -2.59 17.40 -16.03
C VAL A 14 -3.45 16.21 -16.48
N ILE A 15 -2.93 14.99 -16.35
CA ILE A 15 -3.66 13.77 -16.69
C ILE A 15 -4.89 13.62 -15.79
N SER A 16 -4.74 13.83 -14.48
CA SER A 16 -5.81 13.63 -13.50
C SER A 16 -6.99 14.59 -13.71
N VAL A 17 -6.72 15.84 -14.07
CA VAL A 17 -7.78 16.82 -14.43
C VAL A 17 -8.51 16.41 -15.70
N LYS A 18 -7.80 15.88 -16.71
CA LYS A 18 -8.43 15.38 -17.94
C LYS A 18 -9.28 14.13 -17.68
N MET A 19 -8.82 13.24 -16.81
CA MET A 19 -9.58 12.06 -16.37
C MET A 19 -10.95 12.45 -15.80
N LEU A 20 -11.01 13.46 -14.93
CA LEU A 20 -12.29 13.91 -14.37
C LEU A 20 -13.27 14.49 -15.40
N LYS A 21 -12.79 14.94 -16.56
CA LYS A 21 -13.64 15.48 -17.64
C LYS A 21 -14.18 14.41 -18.59
N SER A 22 -13.52 13.24 -18.67
CA SER A 22 -13.89 12.17 -19.59
C SER A 22 -13.74 10.81 -18.93
N ASP A 23 -14.88 10.16 -18.68
CA ASP A 23 -14.90 8.81 -18.12
C ASP A 23 -14.23 7.80 -19.06
N SER A 24 -14.41 7.95 -20.37
CA SER A 24 -13.80 7.07 -21.37
C SER A 24 -12.28 7.15 -21.32
N PHE A 25 -11.72 8.36 -21.19
CA PHE A 25 -10.28 8.54 -21.02
C PHE A 25 -9.78 7.97 -19.69
N SER A 26 -10.55 8.14 -18.61
CA SER A 26 -10.21 7.57 -17.30
C SER A 26 -10.15 6.05 -17.32
N ILE A 27 -11.18 5.41 -17.88
CA ILE A 27 -11.25 3.96 -18.02
C ILE A 27 -10.08 3.49 -18.89
N TYR A 28 -9.82 4.14 -20.02
CA TYR A 28 -8.69 3.78 -20.89
C TYR A 28 -7.35 3.81 -20.14
N VAL A 29 -7.02 4.94 -19.48
CA VAL A 29 -5.74 5.10 -18.77
C VAL A 29 -5.59 4.08 -17.66
N LEU A 30 -6.63 3.90 -16.83
CA LEU A 30 -6.58 2.97 -15.70
C LEU A 30 -6.56 1.50 -16.15
N LEU A 31 -7.29 1.16 -17.20
CA LEU A 31 -7.34 -0.20 -17.74
C LEU A 31 -6.01 -0.58 -18.38
N VAL A 32 -5.41 0.30 -19.18
CA VAL A 32 -4.07 0.07 -19.74
C VAL A 32 -3.05 -0.10 -18.62
N TRP A 33 -3.06 0.79 -17.62
CA TRP A 33 -2.15 0.67 -16.48
C TRP A 33 -2.35 -0.64 -15.71
N PHE A 34 -3.59 -1.04 -15.45
CA PHE A 34 -3.94 -2.29 -14.77
C PHE A 34 -3.48 -3.52 -15.56
N LEU A 35 -3.72 -3.57 -16.88
CA LEU A 35 -3.28 -4.68 -17.72
C LEU A 35 -1.74 -4.79 -17.74
N VAL A 36 -1.05 -3.66 -17.86
CA VAL A 36 0.42 -3.62 -17.99
C VAL A 36 1.14 -3.91 -16.66
N ASN A 37 0.55 -3.55 -15.52
CA ASN A 37 1.25 -3.66 -14.22
C ASN A 37 0.69 -4.74 -13.30
N SER A 38 -0.61 -5.01 -13.37
CA SER A 38 -1.27 -5.97 -12.48
C SER A 38 -1.39 -7.33 -13.12
N VAL A 39 -1.93 -7.42 -14.34
CA VAL A 39 -2.14 -8.73 -14.99
C VAL A 39 -0.82 -9.42 -15.29
N THR A 40 0.23 -8.66 -15.61
CA THR A 40 1.57 -9.21 -15.90
C THR A 40 2.27 -9.84 -14.70
N ILE A 41 1.76 -9.65 -13.48
CA ILE A 41 2.30 -10.32 -12.29
C ILE A 41 2.00 -11.81 -12.33
N TYR A 42 0.79 -12.19 -12.78
CA TYR A 42 0.42 -13.59 -12.95
C TYR A 42 0.79 -14.13 -14.34
N TYR A 43 0.77 -13.27 -15.36
CA TYR A 43 1.07 -13.63 -16.74
C TYR A 43 2.21 -12.77 -17.28
N PRO A 44 3.47 -13.06 -16.92
CA PRO A 44 4.60 -12.21 -17.29
C PRO A 44 4.76 -12.16 -18.81
N VAL A 45 4.80 -10.94 -19.34
CA VAL A 45 5.04 -10.67 -20.76
C VAL A 45 6.44 -10.12 -20.92
N VAL A 46 7.29 -10.81 -21.71
CA VAL A 46 8.70 -10.47 -21.91
C VAL A 46 8.89 -9.02 -22.35
N LEU A 47 8.06 -8.53 -23.28
CA LEU A 47 8.11 -7.15 -23.77
C LEU A 47 7.90 -6.14 -22.63
N VAL A 48 6.95 -6.38 -21.73
CA VAL A 48 6.63 -5.50 -20.61
C VAL A 48 7.76 -5.49 -19.59
N ASN A 49 8.33 -6.66 -19.28
CA ASN A 49 9.44 -6.77 -18.33
C ASN A 49 10.71 -6.01 -18.78
N ASN A 50 10.90 -5.85 -20.08
CA ASN A 50 12.05 -5.14 -20.65
C ASN A 50 11.87 -3.61 -20.72
N LEU A 51 10.67 -3.08 -20.47
CA LEU A 51 10.41 -1.64 -20.47
C LEU A 51 10.86 -1.02 -19.13
N VAL A 52 12.13 -0.62 -19.05
CA VAL A 52 12.78 -0.06 -17.85
C VAL A 52 12.01 1.15 -17.27
N LEU A 53 11.38 1.97 -18.12
CA LEU A 53 10.57 3.12 -17.70
C LEU A 53 9.30 2.74 -16.92
N LEU A 54 8.78 1.51 -17.06
CA LEU A 54 7.58 1.08 -16.33
C LEU A 54 7.81 1.05 -14.82
N GLY A 55 9.05 0.80 -14.36
CA GLY A 55 9.39 0.90 -12.95
C GLY A 55 9.04 2.28 -12.36
N PHE A 56 9.16 3.35 -13.14
CA PHE A 56 8.85 4.70 -12.73
C PHE A 56 7.34 4.99 -12.72
N PHE A 57 6.58 4.39 -13.65
CA PHE A 57 5.13 4.59 -13.80
C PHE A 57 4.28 3.62 -13.00
N LYS A 58 4.85 2.53 -12.46
CA LYS A 58 4.15 1.55 -11.62
C LYS A 58 3.27 2.20 -10.54
N TRP A 59 3.83 3.15 -9.79
CA TRP A 59 3.14 3.84 -8.69
C TRP A 59 2.27 5.01 -9.14
N ALA A 60 2.51 5.55 -10.34
CA ALA A 60 1.73 6.67 -10.88
C ALA A 60 0.25 6.32 -11.05
N GLY A 61 -0.05 5.10 -11.48
CA GLY A 61 -1.45 4.67 -11.63
C GLY A 61 -2.18 4.53 -10.29
N TYR A 62 -1.49 4.11 -9.21
CA TYR A 62 -2.08 4.14 -7.87
C TYR A 62 -2.45 5.57 -7.44
N PHE A 63 -1.59 6.55 -7.72
CA PHE A 63 -1.88 7.96 -7.45
C PHE A 63 -3.07 8.48 -8.27
N LEU A 64 -3.10 8.21 -9.57
CA LEU A 64 -4.22 8.60 -10.44
C LEU A 64 -5.53 7.92 -10.04
N LEU A 65 -5.49 6.65 -9.67
CA LEU A 65 -6.64 5.86 -9.23
C LEU A 65 -7.20 6.42 -7.91
N GLY A 66 -6.34 6.68 -6.92
CA GLY A 66 -6.75 7.29 -5.65
C GLY A 66 -7.36 8.67 -5.85
N PHE A 67 -6.76 9.51 -6.70
CA PHE A 67 -7.31 10.81 -7.06
C PHE A 67 -8.69 10.70 -7.73
N TYR A 68 -8.82 9.79 -8.70
CA TYR A 68 -10.06 9.57 -9.42
C TYR A 68 -11.17 9.06 -8.49
N ILE A 69 -10.89 8.08 -7.62
CA ILE A 69 -11.84 7.59 -6.62
C ILE A 69 -12.29 8.71 -5.68
N HIS A 70 -11.36 9.55 -5.24
CA HIS A 70 -11.67 10.62 -4.31
C HIS A 70 -12.56 11.71 -4.91
N ARG A 71 -12.32 12.08 -6.17
CA ARG A 71 -12.98 13.21 -6.83
C ARG A 71 -14.17 12.82 -7.70
N SER A 72 -14.31 11.55 -8.10
CA SER A 72 -15.42 11.09 -8.93
C SER A 72 -16.68 10.87 -8.11
N GLU A 73 -17.77 11.56 -8.46
CA GLU A 73 -19.08 11.40 -7.82
C GLU A 73 -19.60 9.95 -7.92
N ARG A 74 -19.29 9.24 -9.03
CA ARG A 74 -19.67 7.83 -9.20
C ARG A 74 -18.99 6.92 -8.19
N CYS A 75 -17.68 7.10 -7.98
CA CYS A 75 -16.94 6.33 -7.00
C CYS A 75 -17.42 6.64 -5.57
N ARG A 76 -17.74 7.91 -5.29
CA ARG A 76 -18.30 8.33 -4.00
C ARG A 76 -19.69 7.75 -3.76
N ALA A 77 -20.48 7.44 -4.79
CA ALA A 77 -21.77 6.76 -4.64
C ALA A 77 -21.68 5.28 -4.22
N ILE A 78 -20.52 4.63 -4.39
CA ILE A 78 -20.34 3.20 -4.06
C ILE A 78 -20.47 2.98 -2.55
N GLY A 79 -21.49 2.24 -2.09
CA GLY A 79 -21.72 2.01 -0.65
C GLY A 79 -20.54 1.39 0.11
N VAL A 80 -20.45 1.71 1.41
CA VAL A 80 -19.43 1.15 2.32
C VAL A 80 -19.53 -0.37 2.40
N TRP A 81 -20.75 -0.91 2.50
CA TRP A 81 -21.01 -2.35 2.54
C TRP A 81 -20.53 -3.07 1.29
N PHE A 82 -20.80 -2.52 0.10
CA PHE A 82 -20.28 -3.08 -1.14
C PHE A 82 -18.75 -3.10 -1.15
N SER A 83 -18.13 -2.02 -0.70
CA SER A 83 -16.66 -1.94 -0.60
C SER A 83 -16.10 -2.97 0.39
N ALA A 84 -16.76 -3.17 1.54
CA ALA A 84 -16.36 -4.18 2.52
C ALA A 84 -16.44 -5.60 1.94
N ILE A 85 -17.52 -5.92 1.21
CA ILE A 85 -17.68 -7.22 0.54
C ILE A 85 -16.57 -7.42 -0.50
N VAL A 86 -16.31 -6.43 -1.35
CA VAL A 86 -15.23 -6.49 -2.35
C VAL A 86 -13.86 -6.67 -1.70
N PHE A 87 -13.60 -5.96 -0.59
CA PHE A 87 -12.37 -6.11 0.18
C PHE A 87 -12.18 -7.53 0.73
N ILE A 88 -13.24 -8.10 1.32
CA ILE A 88 -13.22 -9.47 1.86
C ILE A 88 -13.00 -10.48 0.74
N LEU A 89 -13.74 -10.38 -0.37
CA LEU A 89 -13.61 -11.28 -1.50
C LEU A 89 -12.22 -11.21 -2.14
N ALA A 90 -11.67 -10.01 -2.30
CA ALA A 90 -10.32 -9.82 -2.84
C ALA A 90 -9.25 -10.37 -1.88
N SER A 91 -9.42 -10.20 -0.57
CA SER A 91 -8.53 -10.77 0.45
C SER A 91 -8.59 -12.29 0.50
N LEU A 92 -9.80 -12.87 0.36
CA LEU A 92 -9.98 -14.32 0.22
C LEU A 92 -9.34 -14.83 -1.08
N ALA A 93 -9.46 -14.10 -2.18
CA ALA A 93 -8.77 -14.44 -3.42
C ALA A 93 -7.24 -14.47 -3.22
N THR A 94 -6.67 -13.49 -2.50
CA THR A 94 -5.25 -13.51 -2.14
C THR A 94 -4.88 -14.79 -1.37
N PHE A 95 -5.69 -15.17 -0.38
CA PHE A 95 -5.47 -16.38 0.39
C PHE A 95 -5.53 -17.65 -0.48
N PHE A 96 -6.58 -17.81 -1.29
CA PHE A 96 -6.73 -19.00 -2.15
C PHE A 96 -5.68 -19.09 -3.24
N ILE A 97 -5.31 -17.98 -3.88
CA ILE A 97 -4.25 -17.95 -4.89
C ILE A 97 -2.91 -18.29 -4.24
N SER A 98 -2.60 -17.69 -3.09
CA SER A 98 -1.38 -18.00 -2.35
C SER A 98 -1.35 -19.48 -1.95
N TRP A 99 -2.44 -20.02 -1.42
CA TRP A 99 -2.52 -21.43 -1.06
C TRP A 99 -2.33 -22.33 -2.27
N TRP A 100 -2.95 -22.01 -3.41
CA TRP A 100 -2.80 -22.77 -4.64
C TRP A 100 -1.36 -22.76 -5.18
N LEU A 101 -0.72 -21.58 -5.23
CA LEU A 101 0.68 -21.43 -5.67
C LEU A 101 1.65 -22.20 -4.75
N ASN A 102 1.42 -22.16 -3.45
CA ASN A 102 2.34 -22.71 -2.45
C ASN A 102 2.08 -24.19 -2.11
N SER A 103 0.90 -24.74 -2.39
CA SER A 103 0.60 -26.16 -2.10
C SER A 103 1.41 -27.15 -2.94
N ARG A 104 1.88 -26.72 -4.11
CA ARG A 104 2.54 -27.58 -5.10
C ARG A 104 3.98 -27.15 -5.41
N SER A 105 4.45 -26.08 -4.79
CA SER A 105 5.77 -25.52 -5.06
C SER A 105 6.71 -25.80 -3.87
N PRO A 106 7.93 -26.31 -4.12
CA PRO A 106 8.95 -26.47 -3.07
C PRO A 106 9.50 -25.12 -2.57
N VAL A 107 9.31 -24.05 -3.35
CA VAL A 107 9.74 -22.68 -3.00
C VAL A 107 8.49 -21.83 -2.76
N PRO A 108 8.40 -21.15 -1.61
CA PRO A 108 7.28 -20.27 -1.34
C PRO A 108 7.27 -19.08 -2.32
N SER A 109 6.11 -18.83 -2.92
CA SER A 109 5.84 -17.71 -3.81
C SER A 109 5.03 -16.64 -3.09
N GLU A 110 5.56 -15.42 -3.11
CA GLU A 110 4.90 -14.21 -2.57
C GLU A 110 4.09 -13.46 -3.63
N THR A 111 3.97 -13.99 -4.85
CA THR A 111 3.37 -13.30 -6.01
C THR A 111 1.93 -12.82 -5.74
N ALA A 112 1.16 -13.58 -4.97
CA ALA A 112 -0.21 -13.18 -4.58
C ALA A 112 -0.24 -11.98 -3.62
N PHE A 113 0.85 -11.69 -2.91
CA PHE A 113 0.97 -10.56 -1.98
C PHE A 113 1.62 -9.32 -2.60
N GLU A 114 2.06 -9.40 -3.86
CA GLU A 114 2.64 -8.25 -4.54
C GLU A 114 1.65 -7.09 -4.61
N TYR A 115 2.11 -5.88 -4.30
CA TYR A 115 1.25 -4.69 -4.18
C TYR A 115 0.45 -4.37 -5.43
N LEU A 116 0.97 -4.70 -6.61
CA LEU A 116 0.30 -4.44 -7.88
C LEU A 116 -0.53 -5.63 -8.35
N SER A 117 -0.52 -6.78 -7.65
CA SER A 117 -1.32 -7.94 -8.04
C SER A 117 -2.81 -7.56 -8.10
N PRO A 118 -3.58 -8.09 -9.06
CA PRO A 118 -4.99 -7.73 -9.26
C PRO A 118 -5.83 -7.80 -7.98
N ASN A 119 -5.66 -8.86 -7.20
CA ASN A 119 -6.33 -9.10 -5.92
C ASN A 119 -5.94 -8.05 -4.86
N VAL A 120 -4.65 -7.76 -4.68
CA VAL A 120 -4.21 -6.73 -3.70
C VAL A 120 -4.63 -5.33 -4.14
N LEU A 121 -4.62 -5.05 -5.44
CA LEU A 121 -5.06 -3.77 -5.98
C LEU A 121 -6.56 -3.55 -5.73
N ILE A 122 -7.39 -4.54 -6.05
CA ILE A 122 -8.83 -4.48 -5.80
C ILE A 122 -9.12 -4.32 -4.31
N ALA A 123 -8.43 -5.10 -3.46
CA ALA A 123 -8.53 -4.95 -2.01
C ALA A 123 -8.15 -3.53 -1.56
N SER A 124 -7.05 -2.98 -2.08
CA SER A 124 -6.59 -1.63 -1.75
C SER A 124 -7.58 -0.54 -2.16
N VAL A 125 -8.18 -0.65 -3.35
CA VAL A 125 -9.22 0.27 -3.83
C VAL A 125 -10.46 0.23 -2.94
N ALA A 126 -10.90 -0.98 -2.59
CA ALA A 126 -12.07 -1.19 -1.74
C ALA A 126 -11.83 -0.66 -0.31
N ALA A 127 -10.66 -0.95 0.27
CA ALA A 127 -10.24 -0.44 1.56
C ALA A 127 -10.14 1.09 1.55
N PHE A 128 -9.55 1.68 0.51
CA PHE A 128 -9.44 3.13 0.35
C PHE A 128 -10.83 3.79 0.34
N ASN A 129 -11.75 3.30 -0.49
CA ASN A 129 -13.12 3.84 -0.54
C ASN A 129 -13.87 3.71 0.80
N MET A 130 -13.62 2.63 1.56
CA MET A 130 -14.18 2.45 2.90
C MET A 130 -13.63 3.47 3.90
N ILE A 131 -12.30 3.58 3.99
CA ILE A 131 -11.61 4.47 4.94
C ILE A 131 -12.01 5.94 4.69
N MET A 132 -12.11 6.35 3.42
CA MET A 132 -12.51 7.70 3.05
C MET A 132 -13.90 8.13 3.54
N LYS A 133 -14.77 7.17 3.85
CA LYS A 133 -16.15 7.41 4.28
C LYS A 133 -16.30 7.37 5.79
N VAL A 134 -15.25 7.00 6.51
CA VAL A 134 -15.24 7.00 7.97
C VAL A 134 -15.33 8.45 8.46
N LYS A 135 -16.38 8.75 9.21
CA LYS A 135 -16.52 10.04 9.90
C LYS A 135 -15.76 9.95 11.22
N ILE A 136 -14.78 10.83 11.39
CA ILE A 136 -13.98 10.93 12.61
C ILE A 136 -14.68 11.93 13.54
N SER A 137 -14.85 11.58 14.81
CA SER A 137 -15.38 12.53 15.81
C SER A 137 -14.31 13.54 16.21
N ASP A 138 -14.75 14.73 16.64
CA ASP A 138 -13.83 15.83 16.96
C ASP A 138 -12.80 15.47 18.05
N HIS A 139 -13.18 14.59 18.98
CA HIS A 139 -12.28 14.09 20.04
C HIS A 139 -11.04 13.37 19.47
N TRP A 140 -11.21 12.59 18.40
CA TRP A 140 -10.12 11.82 17.78
C TRP A 140 -9.33 12.61 16.74
N ARG A 141 -9.80 13.80 16.37
CA ARG A 141 -9.20 14.60 15.29
C ARG A 141 -7.76 15.01 15.59
N SER A 142 -7.49 15.48 16.81
CA SER A 142 -6.15 15.92 17.21
C SER A 142 -5.14 14.75 17.32
N PRO A 143 -5.46 13.65 18.04
CA PRO A 143 -4.59 12.47 18.06
C PRO A 143 -4.30 11.88 16.68
N LEU A 144 -5.32 11.78 15.82
CA LEU A 144 -5.16 11.23 14.47
C LEU A 144 -4.33 12.15 13.57
N ALA A 145 -4.47 13.48 13.70
CA ALA A 145 -3.62 14.43 12.98
C ALA A 145 -2.16 14.30 13.41
N TYR A 146 -1.90 14.12 14.71
CA TYR A 146 -0.54 13.89 15.22
C TYR A 146 0.05 12.58 14.67
N LEU A 147 -0.69 11.47 14.76
CA LEU A 147 -0.26 10.17 14.24
C LEU A 147 -0.05 10.20 12.73
N SER A 148 -0.92 10.90 11.99
CA SER A 148 -0.79 11.09 10.53
C SER A 148 0.56 11.70 10.17
N GLY A 149 1.02 12.70 10.92
CA GLY A 149 2.35 13.31 10.73
C GLY A 149 3.52 12.35 10.96
N LEU A 150 3.33 11.28 11.72
CA LEU A 150 4.37 10.27 11.98
C LEU A 150 4.39 9.14 10.93
N THR A 151 3.37 9.03 10.08
CA THR A 151 3.27 7.91 9.12
C THR A 151 4.42 7.88 8.12
N PHE A 152 4.90 9.04 7.67
CA PHE A 152 6.01 9.14 6.73
C PHE A 152 7.34 8.63 7.33
N PRO A 153 7.81 9.10 8.50
CA PRO A 153 8.99 8.50 9.14
C PRO A 153 8.81 7.02 9.47
N VAL A 154 7.64 6.59 9.95
CA VAL A 154 7.34 5.18 10.21
C VAL A 154 7.55 4.34 8.94
N TYR A 155 7.12 4.83 7.78
CA TYR A 155 7.34 4.15 6.50
C TYR A 155 8.83 3.94 6.17
N PHE A 156 9.74 4.81 6.57
CA PHE A 156 11.18 4.57 6.38
C PHE A 156 11.77 3.67 7.47
N MET A 157 11.31 3.84 8.71
CA MET A 157 11.90 3.16 9.86
C MET A 157 11.46 1.71 10.00
N HIS A 158 10.27 1.33 9.55
CA HIS A 158 9.73 -0.01 9.84
C HIS A 158 10.60 -1.15 9.30
N LEU A 159 11.21 -1.01 8.12
CA LEU A 159 12.13 -2.02 7.58
C LEU A 159 13.37 -2.18 8.45
N LEU A 160 13.96 -1.05 8.85
CA LEU A 160 15.09 -1.04 9.79
C LEU A 160 14.68 -1.72 11.10
N VAL A 161 13.56 -1.32 11.70
CA VAL A 161 13.06 -1.90 12.96
C VAL A 161 12.86 -3.42 12.86
N ILE A 162 12.31 -3.92 11.75
CA ILE A 162 12.19 -5.37 11.51
C ILE A 162 13.56 -6.05 11.53
N GLU A 163 14.57 -5.48 10.87
CA GLU A 163 15.94 -6.02 10.87
C GLU A 163 16.55 -5.99 12.27
N LEU A 164 16.38 -4.89 13.02
CA LEU A 164 16.88 -4.75 14.39
C LEU A 164 16.26 -5.79 15.34
N ILE A 165 14.95 -6.04 15.24
CA ILE A 165 14.24 -7.05 16.05
C ILE A 165 14.70 -8.46 15.67
N LYS A 166 14.80 -8.76 14.37
CA LYS A 166 15.25 -10.08 13.89
C LYS A 166 16.71 -10.34 14.27
N GLY A 167 17.55 -9.30 14.25
CA GLY A 167 18.96 -9.36 14.65
C GLY A 167 19.20 -9.36 16.16
N GLY A 168 18.15 -9.24 16.99
CA GLY A 168 18.28 -9.31 18.45
C GLY A 168 18.86 -8.07 19.12
N MET A 169 18.97 -6.94 18.40
CA MET A 169 19.68 -5.76 18.91
C MET A 169 18.92 -5.01 20.02
N PHE A 170 17.64 -5.29 20.21
CA PHE A 170 16.85 -4.81 21.34
C PHE A 170 16.90 -5.73 22.57
N GLY A 171 17.74 -6.76 22.56
CA GLY A 171 17.87 -7.74 23.65
C GLY A 171 16.84 -8.87 23.63
N PHE A 172 15.99 -8.93 22.60
CA PHE A 172 15.05 -10.02 22.34
C PHE A 172 15.00 -10.32 20.84
N THR A 173 14.65 -11.55 20.48
CA THR A 173 14.42 -11.95 19.08
C THR A 173 13.02 -12.54 18.94
N VAL A 174 12.35 -12.21 17.84
CA VAL A 174 11.11 -12.87 17.43
C VAL A 174 11.46 -13.75 16.23
N SER A 175 11.67 -15.04 16.50
CA SER A 175 12.05 -16.01 15.46
C SER A 175 10.88 -16.91 15.09
N PHE A 176 10.78 -17.25 13.80
CA PHE A 176 9.83 -18.26 13.32
C PHE A 176 10.18 -19.69 13.75
N GLN A 177 11.37 -19.90 14.32
CA GLN A 177 11.82 -21.21 14.80
C GLN A 177 11.39 -21.48 16.25
N SER A 178 11.25 -20.44 17.07
CA SER A 178 10.94 -20.54 18.49
C SER A 178 9.44 -20.52 18.82
N MET A 179 8.60 -20.07 17.88
CA MET A 179 7.17 -19.89 18.07
C MET A 179 6.42 -20.34 16.81
N SER A 180 5.13 -20.66 16.95
CA SER A 180 4.27 -20.92 15.79
C SER A 180 4.16 -19.66 14.90
N ALA A 181 3.93 -19.86 13.60
CA ALA A 181 4.00 -18.79 12.61
C ALA A 181 3.04 -17.63 12.91
N LEU A 182 1.79 -17.93 13.30
CA LEU A 182 0.76 -16.90 13.48
C LEU A 182 1.06 -15.94 14.66
N PRO A 183 1.34 -16.40 15.90
CA PRO A 183 1.75 -15.50 16.98
C PRO A 183 3.03 -14.73 16.67
N SER A 184 4.00 -15.36 15.99
CA SER A 184 5.26 -14.70 15.62
C SER A 184 5.03 -13.51 14.70
N ILE A 185 4.19 -13.68 13.67
CA ILE A 185 3.84 -12.61 12.72
C ILE A 185 3.11 -11.48 13.44
N LEU A 186 2.11 -11.81 14.26
CA LEU A 186 1.34 -10.81 14.99
C LEU A 186 2.21 -10.02 15.97
N LEU A 187 3.06 -10.72 16.73
CA LEU A 187 3.98 -10.09 17.67
C LEU A 187 4.99 -9.19 16.95
N LEU A 188 5.62 -9.69 15.88
CA LEU A 188 6.57 -8.92 15.08
C LEU A 188 5.90 -7.67 14.48
N ALA A 189 4.68 -7.79 13.96
CA ALA A 189 3.93 -6.67 13.41
C ALA A 189 3.60 -5.61 14.48
N ILE A 190 3.08 -6.02 15.64
CA ILE A 190 2.76 -5.11 16.75
C ILE A 190 4.03 -4.40 17.23
N LEU A 191 5.12 -5.14 17.48
CA LEU A 191 6.38 -4.57 17.94
C LEU A 191 6.97 -3.60 16.91
N THR A 192 6.94 -3.97 15.63
CA THR A 192 7.43 -3.10 14.56
C THR A 192 6.65 -1.80 14.51
N VAL A 193 5.32 -1.85 14.58
CA VAL A 193 4.46 -0.66 14.57
C VAL A 193 4.75 0.21 15.79
N VAL A 194 4.72 -0.36 16.99
CA VAL A 194 4.93 0.37 18.25
C VAL A 194 6.31 1.02 18.27
N LEU A 195 7.38 0.26 17.99
CA LEU A 195 8.74 0.78 18.00
C LEU A 195 8.96 1.81 16.88
N SER A 196 8.40 1.61 15.69
CA SER A 196 8.52 2.60 14.61
C SER A 196 7.84 3.92 14.97
N PHE A 197 6.65 3.88 15.59
CA PHE A 197 5.97 5.10 16.05
C PHE A 197 6.74 5.79 17.19
N LEU A 198 7.27 5.02 18.14
CA LEU A 198 8.11 5.54 19.22
C LEU A 198 9.36 6.22 18.68
N LEU A 199 10.13 5.53 17.84
CA LEU A 199 11.34 6.08 17.23
C LEU A 199 11.04 7.29 16.35
N SER A 200 9.94 7.28 15.61
CA SER A 200 9.51 8.41 14.79
C SER A 200 9.13 9.63 15.65
N ALA A 201 8.44 9.41 16.77
CA ALA A 201 8.13 10.47 17.73
C ALA A 201 9.40 11.00 18.42
N MET A 202 10.35 10.11 18.74
CA MET A 202 11.64 10.50 19.33
C MET A 202 12.50 11.31 18.34
N ALA A 203 12.51 10.92 17.07
CA ALA A 203 13.27 11.62 16.03
C ALA A 203 12.82 13.08 15.84
N ARG A 204 11.56 13.40 16.16
CA ARG A 204 11.06 14.79 16.13
C ARG A 204 11.68 15.71 17.18
N PHE A 205 12.31 15.17 18.23
CA PHE A 205 13.05 15.98 19.19
C PHE A 205 14.44 16.41 18.68
N ILE A 206 14.92 15.83 17.57
CA ILE A 206 16.20 16.22 16.97
C ILE A 206 16.00 17.54 16.19
N PRO A 207 16.76 18.61 16.51
CA PRO A 207 16.66 19.86 15.78
C PRO A 207 16.95 19.63 14.28
N PHE A 208 16.21 20.32 13.40
CA PHE A 208 16.17 20.16 11.93
C PHE A 208 15.44 18.93 11.36
N ALA A 209 15.25 17.84 12.10
CA ALA A 209 14.54 16.65 11.58
C ALA A 209 13.08 16.95 11.22
N ASN A 210 12.42 17.84 11.98
CA ASN A 210 11.03 18.27 11.73
C ASN A 210 10.83 19.01 10.40
N ARG A 211 11.90 19.53 9.76
CA ARG A 211 11.77 20.19 8.44
C ARG A 211 11.86 19.24 7.26
N VAL A 212 12.46 18.06 7.45
CA VAL A 212 12.71 17.08 6.37
C VAL A 212 11.71 15.92 6.43
N VAL A 213 11.22 15.61 7.63
CA VAL A 213 10.46 14.37 7.89
C VAL A 213 8.95 14.62 8.07
N GLY A 214 8.51 15.89 8.16
CA GLY A 214 7.10 16.28 8.21
C GLY A 214 6.70 17.01 9.47
#